data_AF-A0A1Y2U1U9-F1
#
_entry.id   AF-A0A1Y2U1U9-F1
#
_cell.length_a   1.000
_cell.length_b   1.000
_cell.length_c   1.000
_cell.angle_alpha   90.00
_cell.angle_beta   90.00
_cell.angle_gamma   90.00
#
_symmetry.space_group_name_H-M   'P 1'
#
loop_
_entity.id
_entity.type
_entity.pdbx_description
1 polymer ?
#
loop_
_entity_poly.entity_id
_entity_poly.type
_entity_poly.pdbx_seq_one_letter_code
_entity_poly.pdbx_strand_id
1 'polypeptide(L)'
;MSRLVLLVYGPLSEIDTVLSLNHQVKVGREEGGLTQCHYMLSDCISAEALSVEISLITWQAIPPPLVETIRNGHISPYVGSTQNPSVREPSKISASDMGEYIRRDNQATEDSEHQKKHNDSDCDTIKQDLKVLSNAKLSTIIDSLSNDLQQEKQSRTNAENEARQLSNKLKAVQIKLNRTANKLDRVLSQPQGYNSVTDEELKTPVMQLQYNIRSFAIQYFSEPRIYLRTEQKPDYGKHMPQYYNKYLEVPENYAAVVQAFIWRVLTDKVFDRFRWAGYASISLNSIWDRLSHRVSTDPRATPAISQKLHTWRATTTSLVLACIKEGDKTSSLHEKRMIVGEMKTVLNSLTDEVYEAELDSILDAAINLDKVISSQIAKMSWDFQRVRDEEHVHRQVLSDMEDMVVVSPAMIKRGRSNGEDFDIKYVLMPREEELCRIKSH
;
A
#
# COMPACT_ATOMS: atom_id res chain seq x y z
N MET A 1 12.79 -3.41 11.89
CA MET A 1 12.70 -2.28 10.95
C MET A 1 11.77 -2.69 9.81
N SER A 2 10.53 -2.21 9.83
CA SER A 2 9.55 -2.52 8.78
C SER A 2 9.69 -1.49 7.67
N ARG A 3 9.96 -1.94 6.44
CA ARG A 3 10.06 -1.06 5.26
C ARG A 3 8.67 -0.91 4.64
N LEU A 4 8.20 0.32 4.50
CA LEU A 4 7.02 0.64 3.70
C LEU A 4 7.47 0.88 2.26
N VAL A 5 6.98 0.08 1.30
CA VAL A 5 7.21 0.29 -0.13
C VAL A 5 5.92 0.82 -0.73
N LEU A 6 5.97 2.01 -1.33
CA LEU A 6 4.86 2.60 -2.06
C LEU A 6 5.10 2.38 -3.55
N LEU A 7 4.20 1.64 -4.19
CA LEU A 7 4.16 1.48 -5.64
C LEU A 7 3.14 2.46 -6.21
N VAL A 8 3.57 3.33 -7.12
CA VAL A 8 2.70 4.26 -7.86
C VAL A 8 2.58 3.75 -9.29
N TYR A 9 1.34 3.57 -9.76
CA TYR A 9 1.04 3.18 -11.13
C TYR A 9 0.35 4.34 -11.84
N GLY A 10 0.88 4.77 -12.97
CA GLY A 10 0.33 5.83 -13.82
C GLY A 10 1.04 5.92 -15.16
N PRO A 11 0.46 6.58 -16.17
CA PRO A 11 1.09 6.77 -17.47
C PRO A 11 2.40 7.58 -17.34
N LEU A 12 3.43 7.19 -18.10
CA LEU A 12 4.79 7.75 -18.03
C LEU A 12 4.86 9.30 -18.07
N SER A 13 3.94 9.93 -18.81
CA SER A 13 3.84 11.39 -18.91
C SER A 13 3.50 12.10 -17.59
N GLU A 14 2.82 11.41 -16.67
CA GLU A 14 2.44 11.96 -15.36
C GLU A 14 3.54 11.78 -14.32
N ILE A 15 4.37 10.73 -14.46
CA ILE A 15 5.47 10.41 -13.53
C ILE A 15 6.62 11.40 -13.68
N ASP A 16 6.94 11.83 -14.91
CA ASP A 16 8.00 12.81 -15.18
C ASP A 16 7.70 14.21 -14.61
N THR A 17 6.42 14.56 -14.47
CA THR A 17 6.00 15.87 -13.95
C THR A 17 6.17 15.95 -12.43
N VAL A 18 6.05 14.82 -11.72
CA VAL A 18 6.28 14.72 -10.26
C VAL A 18 7.77 14.72 -9.92
N LEU A 19 8.62 14.24 -10.83
CA LEU A 19 10.07 14.16 -10.63
C LEU A 19 10.80 15.50 -10.79
N SER A 20 10.20 16.51 -11.44
CA SER A 20 10.83 17.83 -11.62
C SER A 20 10.76 18.74 -10.38
N LEU A 21 9.93 18.40 -9.39
CA LEU A 21 9.65 19.24 -8.21
C LEU A 21 10.47 18.89 -6.97
N ASN A 22 11.34 17.87 -6.99
CA ASN A 22 12.13 17.45 -5.83
C ASN A 22 13.62 17.31 -6.16
N HIS A 23 14.44 18.24 -5.67
CA HIS A 23 15.89 18.31 -5.96
C HIS A 23 16.77 17.30 -5.22
N GLN A 24 16.22 16.21 -4.69
CA GLN A 24 17.00 15.10 -4.13
C GLN A 24 16.45 13.75 -4.56
N VAL A 25 16.65 13.40 -5.83
CA VAL A 25 16.41 12.03 -6.31
C VAL A 25 17.59 11.59 -7.17
N LYS A 26 18.20 10.46 -6.80
CA LYS A 26 19.21 9.79 -7.61
C LYS A 26 18.51 8.65 -8.35
N VAL A 27 18.29 8.81 -9.66
CA VAL A 27 17.65 7.81 -10.51
C VAL A 27 18.74 6.91 -11.12
N GLY A 28 18.69 5.62 -10.85
CA GLY A 28 19.41 4.61 -11.62
C GLY A 28 18.51 4.13 -12.76
N ARG A 29 18.96 4.27 -14.01
CA ARG A 29 18.27 3.71 -15.19
C ARG A 29 18.79 2.29 -15.42
N GLU A 30 17.89 1.31 -15.44
CA GLU A 30 18.13 0.02 -16.11
C GLU A 30 17.40 0.03 -17.46
N GLU A 31 18.12 -0.35 -18.51
CA GLU A 31 17.58 -0.49 -19.86
C GLU A 31 16.69 -1.75 -19.91
N GLY A 32 15.39 -1.57 -19.73
CA GLY A 32 14.44 -2.68 -19.73
C GLY A 32 13.02 -2.31 -19.32
N GLY A 33 12.44 -1.27 -19.93
CA GLY A 33 10.98 -1.12 -20.06
C GLY A 33 10.11 -0.86 -18.82
N LEU A 34 10.62 -0.91 -17.59
CA LEU A 34 9.87 -0.60 -16.36
C LEU A 34 10.78 0.12 -15.36
N THR A 35 10.43 1.35 -14.98
CA THR A 35 11.22 2.15 -14.02
C THR A 35 10.67 1.97 -12.61
N GLN A 36 11.50 1.47 -11.68
CA GLN A 36 11.18 1.32 -10.27
C GLN A 36 11.90 2.39 -9.45
N CYS A 37 11.17 3.20 -8.68
CA CYS A 37 11.74 4.24 -7.82
C CYS A 37 11.54 3.88 -6.33
N HIS A 38 12.59 4.03 -5.52
CA HIS A 38 12.56 3.77 -4.08
C HIS A 38 12.63 5.09 -3.29
N TYR A 39 11.78 5.22 -2.26
CA TYR A 39 11.75 6.39 -1.37
C TYR A 39 12.02 5.96 0.08
N MET A 40 12.69 6.83 0.85
CA MET A 40 12.89 6.66 2.31
C MET A 40 12.24 7.83 3.05
N LEU A 41 11.50 7.52 4.12
CA LEU A 41 10.97 8.50 5.08
C LEU A 41 11.46 8.12 6.50
N SER A 42 11.88 9.12 7.27
CA SER A 42 12.42 9.01 8.63
C SER A 42 11.40 9.49 9.67
N ASP A 43 11.41 8.84 10.84
CA ASP A 43 10.42 8.87 11.92
C ASP A 43 10.26 10.19 12.69
N CYS A 44 9.04 10.46 13.19
CA CYS A 44 8.69 10.79 14.60
C CYS A 44 7.23 11.30 14.70
N ILE A 45 6.24 10.49 15.10
CA ILE A 45 4.91 10.99 15.51
C ILE A 45 4.34 10.15 16.67
N SER A 46 3.85 10.83 17.72
CA SER A 46 3.25 10.25 18.94
C SER A 46 1.81 9.77 18.75
N ALA A 47 1.36 8.91 19.68
CA ALA A 47 0.12 8.14 19.60
C ALA A 47 -1.19 8.96 19.49
N GLU A 48 -1.19 10.25 19.83
CA GLU A 48 -2.39 11.10 19.76
C GLU A 48 -2.70 11.63 18.34
N ALA A 49 -1.71 11.68 17.44
CA ALA A 49 -1.92 12.14 16.06
C ALA A 49 -2.68 11.10 15.19
N LEU A 50 -2.68 9.83 15.58
CA LEU A 50 -3.22 8.71 14.80
C LEU A 50 -4.76 8.69 14.71
N SER A 51 -5.47 9.34 15.65
CA SER A 51 -6.94 9.44 15.56
C SER A 51 -7.40 10.36 14.42
N VAL A 52 -6.55 11.28 13.97
CA VAL A 52 -6.88 12.25 12.90
C VAL A 52 -6.48 11.69 11.54
N GLU A 53 -5.41 10.91 11.47
CA GLU A 53 -4.84 10.43 10.20
C GLU A 53 -5.66 9.31 9.53
N ILE A 54 -6.42 8.54 10.31
CA ILE A 54 -7.33 7.49 9.78
C ILE A 54 -8.44 8.10 8.90
N SER A 55 -8.72 9.39 9.04
CA SER A 55 -9.71 10.12 8.25
C SER A 55 -9.18 10.66 6.91
N LEU A 56 -7.86 10.61 6.65
CA LEU A 56 -7.23 11.37 5.56
C LEU A 56 -7.10 10.61 4.22
N ILE A 57 -7.46 9.33 4.13
CA ILE A 57 -7.27 8.54 2.91
C ILE A 57 -8.61 8.37 2.17
N THR A 58 -9.07 9.42 1.49
CA THR A 58 -10.02 9.30 0.38
C THR A 58 -9.78 10.40 -0.67
N TRP A 59 -9.32 9.97 -1.85
CA TRP A 59 -9.49 10.55 -3.20
C TRP A 59 -9.65 12.06 -3.39
N GLN A 60 -8.71 12.67 -4.13
CA GLN A 60 -8.97 13.85 -4.96
C GLN A 60 -8.40 13.63 -6.37
N ALA A 61 -9.30 13.61 -7.36
CA ALA A 61 -8.98 13.91 -8.75
C ALA A 61 -8.86 15.43 -8.90
N ILE A 62 -7.78 15.90 -9.55
CA ILE A 62 -7.51 17.30 -9.84
C ILE A 62 -7.91 17.58 -11.31
N PRO A 63 -8.70 18.62 -11.63
CA PRO A 63 -8.93 19.02 -13.03
C PRO A 63 -7.75 19.90 -13.54
N PRO A 64 -7.43 19.88 -14.85
CA PRO A 64 -6.29 20.59 -15.39
C PRO A 64 -6.58 22.09 -15.56
N PRO A 65 -5.59 22.99 -15.43
CA PRO A 65 -5.72 24.34 -15.96
C PRO A 65 -5.12 24.47 -17.37
N LEU A 66 -5.69 25.44 -18.08
CA LEU A 66 -5.43 25.87 -19.45
C LEU A 66 -3.96 26.20 -19.73
N VAL A 67 -3.54 25.84 -20.94
CA VAL A 67 -2.23 26.13 -21.53
C VAL A 67 -2.21 27.58 -22.06
N GLU A 68 -1.28 28.39 -21.57
CA GLU A 68 -0.79 29.57 -22.29
C GLU A 68 0.72 29.46 -22.51
N THR A 69 1.11 29.81 -23.74
CA THR A 69 2.40 29.58 -24.38
C THR A 69 3.35 30.76 -24.14
N ILE A 70 4.54 30.57 -23.54
CA ILE A 70 5.70 31.46 -23.77
C ILE A 70 7.03 30.68 -23.86
N ARG A 71 7.47 30.58 -25.11
CA ARG A 71 8.81 30.61 -25.73
C ARG A 71 10.09 30.72 -24.86
N ASN A 72 10.96 29.72 -25.05
CA ASN A 72 12.44 29.66 -25.10
C ASN A 72 13.32 30.73 -24.41
N GLY A 73 14.25 30.22 -23.59
CA GLY A 73 15.55 30.82 -23.30
C GLY A 73 16.53 29.81 -22.69
N HIS A 74 17.48 29.32 -23.50
CA HIS A 74 18.57 28.42 -23.11
C HIS A 74 19.60 29.11 -22.20
N ILE A 75 19.95 28.54 -21.03
CA ILE A 75 21.23 28.76 -20.35
C ILE A 75 21.75 27.44 -19.75
N SER A 76 23.06 27.24 -19.94
CA SER A 76 23.93 26.08 -19.62
C SER A 76 24.08 25.74 -18.12
N PRO A 77 24.30 24.47 -17.72
CA PRO A 77 24.58 24.12 -16.34
C PRO A 77 26.09 24.12 -16.03
N TYR A 78 26.50 24.94 -15.06
CA TYR A 78 27.77 24.79 -14.35
C TYR A 78 27.54 24.01 -13.06
N VAL A 79 28.30 22.94 -12.86
CA VAL A 79 28.29 22.08 -11.68
C VAL A 79 29.14 22.75 -10.59
N GLY A 80 28.51 23.13 -9.48
CA GLY A 80 29.17 23.62 -8.28
C GLY A 80 28.70 22.84 -7.06
N SER A 81 29.54 21.95 -6.54
CA SER A 81 29.27 21.18 -5.32
C SER A 81 29.31 22.07 -4.10
N THR A 82 28.27 22.04 -3.27
CA THR A 82 28.29 22.64 -1.92
C THR A 82 28.30 21.52 -0.89
N GLN A 83 29.47 21.33 -0.27
CA GLN A 83 29.60 20.68 1.03
C GLN A 83 29.22 21.71 2.10
N ASN A 84 28.31 21.32 3.00
CA ASN A 84 28.09 22.02 4.26
C ASN A 84 29.36 21.98 5.12
N PRO A 85 29.74 23.08 5.79
CA PRO A 85 30.54 23.00 7.00
C PRO A 85 29.64 22.99 8.24
N SER A 86 29.96 22.00 9.07
CA SER A 86 29.67 21.87 10.49
C SER A 86 29.82 23.19 11.27
N VAL A 87 28.84 23.42 12.13
CA VAL A 87 28.89 24.28 13.31
C VAL A 87 30.19 24.00 14.09
N ARG A 88 30.95 25.04 14.42
CA ARG A 88 32.02 25.02 15.42
C ARG A 88 31.92 26.27 16.29
N GLU A 89 31.95 26.05 17.59
CA GLU A 89 31.88 27.02 18.68
C GLU A 89 33.01 28.07 18.64
N PRO A 90 32.82 29.23 19.29
CA PRO A 90 33.83 30.28 19.39
C PRO A 90 34.89 29.94 20.45
N SER A 91 36.10 29.58 20.02
CA SER A 91 37.28 29.49 20.89
C SER A 91 38.01 30.83 20.96
N LYS A 92 37.89 31.45 22.13
CA LYS A 92 38.84 32.32 22.85
C LYS A 92 40.09 32.81 22.10
N ILE A 93 40.16 34.13 21.96
CA ILE A 93 41.37 34.90 21.67
C ILE A 93 42.37 34.71 22.82
N SER A 94 43.57 34.23 22.51
CA SER A 94 44.73 34.21 23.42
C SER A 94 45.80 35.13 22.87
N ALA A 95 46.23 36.09 23.70
CA ALA A 95 47.38 36.94 23.46
C ALA A 95 48.67 36.14 23.68
N SER A 96 49.51 36.02 22.64
CA SER A 96 50.96 35.87 22.77
C SER A 96 51.60 36.02 21.39
N ASP A 97 52.80 36.58 21.38
CA ASP A 97 53.80 36.56 20.31
C ASP A 97 53.69 37.64 19.22
N MET A 98 54.11 38.85 19.59
CA MET A 98 54.92 39.66 18.69
C MET A 98 55.87 40.61 19.44
N GLY A 99 57.17 40.34 19.30
CA GLY A 99 58.34 41.04 19.80
C GLY A 99 59.45 40.00 19.78
N GLU A 100 60.59 40.12 19.11
CA GLU A 100 61.48 41.19 18.65
C GLU A 100 62.35 40.51 17.55
N TYR A 101 63.12 41.13 16.65
CA TYR A 101 64.22 42.05 16.90
C TYR A 101 64.79 42.51 15.53
N ILE A 102 65.53 43.61 15.62
CA ILE A 102 66.01 44.55 14.62
C ILE A 102 67.37 44.16 14.00
N ARG A 103 67.74 44.86 12.90
CA ARG A 103 69.11 45.17 12.36
C ARG A 103 69.72 44.09 11.46
N ARG A 104 70.29 44.36 10.29
CA ARG A 104 71.19 45.41 9.74
C ARG A 104 71.11 45.28 8.19
N ASP A 105 71.55 46.15 7.29
CA ASP A 105 72.52 47.24 7.32
C ASP A 105 72.22 48.22 6.16
N ASN A 106 72.72 49.43 6.33
CA ASN A 106 72.76 50.49 5.33
C ASN A 106 73.75 50.16 4.19
N GLN A 107 73.53 50.83 3.05
CA GLN A 107 74.47 51.77 2.41
C GLN A 107 74.63 51.55 0.90
N ALA A 108 74.90 52.66 0.20
CA ALA A 108 75.06 52.87 -1.24
C ALA A 108 73.78 53.43 -1.92
N THR A 109 73.62 54.77 -1.89
CA THR A 109 74.10 55.76 -2.89
C THR A 109 73.07 55.96 -3.99
N GLU A 110 72.32 57.06 -3.93
CA GLU A 110 72.63 58.27 -4.71
C GLU A 110 72.36 58.01 -6.20
N ASP A 111 71.12 58.32 -6.61
CA ASP A 111 70.68 58.68 -7.98
C ASP A 111 69.18 58.39 -8.15
N SER A 112 68.30 59.14 -7.47
CA SER A 112 66.87 59.18 -7.88
C SER A 112 66.06 60.37 -7.33
N GLU A 113 66.68 61.53 -7.04
CA GLU A 113 65.94 62.72 -6.57
C GLU A 113 65.25 63.53 -7.67
N HIS A 114 65.31 63.07 -8.93
CA HIS A 114 64.51 63.60 -10.04
C HIS A 114 63.30 62.74 -10.43
N GLN A 115 63.01 61.66 -9.69
CA GLN A 115 61.74 60.90 -9.80
C GLN A 115 60.72 61.26 -8.70
N LYS A 116 61.13 61.93 -7.62
CA LYS A 116 60.34 62.11 -6.39
C LYS A 116 59.23 63.17 -6.49
N LYS A 117 59.39 64.19 -7.35
CA LYS A 117 58.35 65.22 -7.56
C LYS A 117 57.28 64.84 -8.60
N HIS A 118 57.48 63.78 -9.39
CA HIS A 118 56.43 63.22 -10.24
C HIS A 118 55.58 62.17 -9.48
N ASN A 119 56.20 61.43 -8.55
CA ASN A 119 55.54 60.38 -7.78
C ASN A 119 54.51 60.89 -6.74
N ASP A 120 54.68 62.08 -6.17
CA ASP A 120 53.73 62.61 -5.18
C ASP A 120 52.40 63.07 -5.81
N SER A 121 52.42 63.55 -7.07
CA SER A 121 51.20 63.89 -7.83
C SER A 121 50.45 62.63 -8.32
N ASP A 122 51.19 61.58 -8.71
CA ASP A 122 50.59 60.30 -9.12
C ASP A 122 50.00 59.54 -7.92
N CYS A 123 50.59 59.68 -6.72
CA CYS A 123 50.09 59.05 -5.49
C CYS A 123 48.70 59.54 -5.07
N ASP A 124 48.43 60.84 -5.19
CA ASP A 124 47.12 61.39 -4.85
C ASP A 124 46.05 61.04 -5.90
N THR A 125 46.45 60.93 -7.17
CA THR A 125 45.58 60.44 -8.25
C THR A 125 45.21 58.97 -8.04
N ILE A 126 46.17 58.11 -7.68
CA ILE A 126 45.94 56.69 -7.36
C ILE A 126 45.02 56.52 -6.15
N LYS A 127 45.16 57.35 -5.10
CA LYS A 127 44.25 57.32 -3.94
C LYS A 127 42.83 57.74 -4.30
N GLN A 128 42.68 58.70 -5.21
CA GLN A 128 41.37 59.15 -5.69
C GLN A 128 40.70 58.05 -6.52
N ASP A 129 41.43 57.42 -7.42
CA ASP A 129 40.92 56.32 -8.26
C ASP A 129 40.59 55.07 -7.43
N LEU A 130 41.40 54.74 -6.42
CA LEU A 130 41.08 53.66 -5.47
C LEU A 130 39.80 53.93 -4.69
N LYS A 131 39.54 55.19 -4.29
CA LYS A 131 38.27 55.58 -3.65
C LYS A 131 37.09 55.46 -4.61
N VAL A 132 37.23 55.92 -5.85
CA VAL A 132 36.18 55.82 -6.87
C VAL A 132 35.87 54.35 -7.17
N LEU A 133 36.89 53.51 -7.35
CA LEU A 133 36.74 52.09 -7.61
C LEU A 133 36.13 51.34 -6.42
N SER A 134 36.53 51.69 -5.19
CA SER A 134 35.96 51.11 -3.96
C SER A 134 34.49 51.50 -3.80
N ASN A 135 34.14 52.76 -4.06
CA ASN A 135 32.76 53.23 -4.00
C ASN A 135 31.89 52.58 -5.07
N ALA A 136 32.41 52.42 -6.29
CA ALA A 136 31.71 51.71 -7.36
C ALA A 136 31.43 50.25 -6.97
N LYS A 137 32.42 49.53 -6.43
CA LYS A 137 32.25 48.16 -5.94
C LYS A 137 31.22 48.08 -4.81
N LEU A 138 31.30 48.98 -3.83
CA LEU A 138 30.32 49.06 -2.74
C LEU A 138 28.91 49.31 -3.26
N SER A 139 28.74 50.22 -4.23
CA SER A 139 27.44 50.47 -4.87
C SER A 139 26.90 49.21 -5.52
N THR A 140 27.72 48.48 -6.30
CA THR A 140 27.27 47.23 -6.95
C THR A 140 26.86 46.15 -5.95
N ILE A 141 27.55 46.06 -4.81
CA ILE A 141 27.20 45.11 -3.75
C ILE A 141 25.89 45.51 -3.07
N ILE A 142 25.70 46.80 -2.80
CA ILE A 142 24.46 47.32 -2.20
C ILE A 142 23.27 47.07 -3.13
N ASP A 143 23.42 47.32 -4.42
CA ASP A 143 22.36 47.09 -5.41
C ASP A 143 22.02 45.60 -5.53
N SER A 144 23.03 44.72 -5.55
CA SER A 144 22.83 43.26 -5.55
C SER A 144 22.09 42.79 -4.31
N LEU A 145 22.53 43.21 -3.11
CA LEU A 145 21.90 42.82 -1.85
C LEU A 145 20.48 43.37 -1.73
N SER A 146 20.23 44.56 -2.26
CA SER A 146 18.89 45.15 -2.31
C SER A 146 17.95 44.32 -3.20
N ASN A 147 18.44 43.87 -4.37
CA ASN A 147 17.71 43.00 -5.27
C ASN A 147 17.43 41.62 -4.64
N ASP A 148 18.44 41.01 -4.01
CA ASP A 148 18.29 39.72 -3.34
C ASP A 148 17.29 39.81 -2.18
N LEU A 149 17.35 40.89 -1.38
CA LEU A 149 16.40 41.14 -0.30
C LEU A 149 14.97 41.33 -0.83
N GLN A 150 14.81 42.01 -1.98
CA GLN A 150 13.51 42.20 -2.62
C GLN A 150 12.97 40.87 -3.18
N GLN A 151 13.82 40.07 -3.82
CA GLN A 151 13.48 38.75 -4.32
C GLN A 151 13.07 37.82 -3.18
N GLU A 152 13.83 37.79 -2.09
CA GLU A 152 13.53 36.97 -0.91
C GLU A 152 12.21 37.40 -0.26
N LYS A 153 11.95 38.71 -0.15
CA LYS A 153 10.65 39.22 0.34
C LYS A 153 9.48 38.78 -0.55
N GLN A 154 9.67 38.79 -1.87
CA GLN A 154 8.64 38.33 -2.81
C GLN A 154 8.42 36.81 -2.69
N SER A 155 9.49 36.02 -2.65
CA SER A 155 9.44 34.58 -2.46
C SER A 155 8.75 34.20 -1.15
N ARG A 156 9.11 34.89 -0.05
CA ARG A 156 8.48 34.69 1.25
C ARG A 156 6.99 35.00 1.23
N THR A 157 6.61 36.12 0.62
CA THR A 157 5.19 36.51 0.47
C THR A 157 4.40 35.49 -0.34
N ASN A 158 5.00 34.96 -1.41
CA ASN A 158 4.39 33.92 -2.23
C ASN A 158 4.21 32.61 -1.43
N ALA A 159 5.23 32.18 -0.69
CA ALA A 159 5.18 30.96 0.13
C ALA A 159 4.16 31.10 1.29
N GLU A 160 4.10 32.26 1.95
CA GLU A 160 3.11 32.58 2.98
C GLU A 160 1.68 32.51 2.42
N ASN A 161 1.46 33.03 1.21
CA ASN A 161 0.16 32.94 0.53
C ASN A 161 -0.22 31.51 0.16
N GLU A 162 0.72 30.70 -0.35
CA GLU A 162 0.49 29.30 -0.67
C GLU A 162 0.17 28.47 0.59
N ALA A 163 0.95 28.66 1.67
CA ALA A 163 0.70 28.01 2.94
C ALA A 163 -0.70 28.35 3.49
N ARG A 164 -1.12 29.61 3.36
CA ARG A 164 -2.47 30.06 3.74
C ARG A 164 -3.56 29.41 2.88
N GLN A 165 -3.34 29.28 1.58
CA GLN A 165 -4.28 28.59 0.68
C GLN A 165 -4.41 27.10 1.01
N LEU A 166 -3.29 26.40 1.24
CA LEU A 166 -3.28 24.99 1.63
C LEU A 166 -3.95 24.79 2.99
N SER A 167 -3.69 25.66 3.97
CA SER A 167 -4.37 25.64 5.27
C SER A 167 -5.89 25.78 5.13
N ASN A 168 -6.36 26.68 4.26
CA ASN A 168 -7.78 26.85 4.00
C ASN A 168 -8.40 25.63 3.29
N LYS A 169 -7.69 25.02 2.33
CA LYS A 169 -8.12 23.77 1.67
C LYS A 169 -8.23 22.62 2.69
N LEU A 170 -7.24 22.46 3.56
CA LEU A 170 -7.23 21.45 4.61
C LEU A 170 -8.42 21.62 5.56
N LYS A 171 -8.69 22.86 6.03
CA LYS A 171 -9.87 23.17 6.84
C LYS A 171 -11.18 22.83 6.13
N ALA A 172 -11.28 23.14 4.83
CA ALA A 172 -12.47 22.82 4.05
C ALA A 172 -12.71 21.30 3.92
N VAL A 173 -11.63 20.52 3.73
CA VAL A 173 -11.68 19.05 3.71
C VAL A 173 -12.10 18.53 5.09
N GLN A 174 -11.51 19.04 6.17
CA GLN A 174 -11.84 18.65 7.55
C GLN A 174 -13.31 18.94 7.89
N ILE A 175 -13.85 20.11 7.49
CA ILE A 175 -15.27 20.43 7.69
C ILE A 175 -16.16 19.46 6.91
N LYS A 176 -15.82 19.14 5.65
CA LYS A 176 -16.57 18.17 4.85
C LYS A 176 -16.54 16.80 5.51
N LEU A 177 -15.38 16.36 6.00
CA LEU A 177 -15.23 15.09 6.69
C LEU A 177 -16.07 15.03 7.97
N ASN A 178 -16.01 16.04 8.83
CA ASN A 178 -16.84 16.12 10.04
C ASN A 178 -18.35 16.10 9.72
N ARG A 179 -18.78 16.80 8.66
CA ARG A 179 -20.18 16.77 8.22
C ARG A 179 -20.59 15.37 7.73
N THR A 180 -19.72 14.68 7.00
CA THR A 180 -19.97 13.31 6.53
C THR A 180 -19.97 12.33 7.70
N ALA A 181 -19.06 12.47 8.66
CA ALA A 181 -19.02 11.67 9.89
C ALA A 181 -20.30 11.85 10.71
N ASN A 182 -20.76 13.09 10.94
CA ASN A 182 -22.01 13.34 11.68
C ASN A 182 -23.24 12.77 10.95
N LYS A 183 -23.26 12.81 9.60
CA LYS A 183 -24.33 12.17 8.82
C LYS A 183 -24.27 10.66 8.97
N LEU A 184 -23.07 10.08 8.93
CA LEU A 184 -22.84 8.67 9.14
C LEU A 184 -23.34 8.27 10.54
N ASP A 185 -22.91 8.96 11.60
CA ASP A 185 -23.37 8.71 12.98
C ASP A 185 -24.90 8.79 13.10
N ARG A 186 -25.54 9.71 12.38
CA ARG A 186 -27.01 9.78 12.32
C ARG A 186 -27.64 8.56 11.64
N VAL A 187 -27.02 8.04 10.58
CA VAL A 187 -27.47 6.80 9.92
C VAL A 187 -27.20 5.58 10.81
N LEU A 188 -26.06 5.55 11.50
CA LEU A 188 -25.68 4.49 12.44
C LEU A 188 -26.57 4.45 13.69
N SER A 189 -27.00 5.61 14.19
CA SER A 189 -27.86 5.73 15.37
C SER A 189 -29.34 5.47 15.08
N GLN A 190 -29.74 5.50 13.80
CA GLN A 190 -31.01 4.92 13.42
C GLN A 190 -30.87 3.40 13.56
N PRO A 191 -31.73 2.72 14.34
CA PRO A 191 -31.77 1.27 14.37
C PRO A 191 -32.27 0.78 13.00
N GLN A 192 -31.39 0.79 12.00
CA GLN A 192 -31.56 -0.05 10.84
C GLN A 192 -31.57 -1.46 11.39
N GLY A 193 -32.73 -2.11 11.36
CA GLY A 193 -32.80 -3.53 11.63
C GLY A 193 -31.79 -4.19 10.72
N TYR A 194 -30.68 -4.68 11.28
CA TYR A 194 -29.76 -5.52 10.53
C TYR A 194 -30.61 -6.64 9.97
N ASN A 195 -30.57 -6.87 8.66
CA ASN A 195 -31.23 -8.03 8.06
C ASN A 195 -30.61 -9.26 8.72
N SER A 196 -31.27 -9.77 9.75
CA SER A 196 -30.78 -10.88 10.56
C SER A 196 -30.95 -12.11 9.71
N VAL A 197 -29.89 -12.48 9.00
CA VAL A 197 -29.88 -13.71 8.23
C VAL A 197 -29.80 -14.84 9.23
N THR A 198 -30.76 -15.75 9.13
CA THR A 198 -30.83 -16.96 9.96
C THR A 198 -29.71 -17.92 9.58
N ASP A 199 -29.39 -18.83 10.49
CA ASP A 199 -28.37 -19.85 10.23
C ASP A 199 -28.71 -20.73 9.03
N GLU A 200 -29.99 -21.05 8.82
CA GLU A 200 -30.43 -21.87 7.68
C GLU A 200 -30.32 -21.13 6.34
N GLU A 201 -30.60 -19.82 6.33
CA GLU A 201 -30.41 -18.97 5.15
C GLU A 201 -28.92 -18.82 4.77
N LEU A 202 -28.00 -18.97 5.74
CA LEU A 202 -26.56 -19.03 5.48
C LEU A 202 -26.08 -20.41 5.07
N LYS A 203 -26.59 -21.48 5.69
CA LYS A 203 -26.21 -22.87 5.35
C LYS A 203 -26.60 -23.22 3.92
N THR A 204 -27.79 -22.82 3.49
CA THR A 204 -28.31 -23.14 2.14
C THR A 204 -27.36 -22.75 1.01
N PRO A 205 -26.89 -21.48 0.86
CA PRO A 205 -25.95 -21.10 -0.18
C PRO A 205 -24.57 -21.75 -0.02
N VAL A 206 -24.13 -22.04 1.21
CA VAL A 206 -22.86 -22.74 1.47
C VAL A 206 -22.95 -24.18 0.99
N MET A 207 -24.05 -24.89 1.29
CA MET A 207 -24.31 -26.24 0.81
C MET A 207 -24.41 -26.28 -0.72
N GLN A 208 -25.09 -25.30 -1.33
CA GLN A 208 -25.13 -25.19 -2.78
C GLN A 208 -23.74 -24.97 -3.39
N LEU A 209 -22.92 -24.12 -2.78
CA LEU A 209 -21.54 -23.90 -3.21
C LEU A 209 -20.69 -25.17 -3.07
N GLN A 210 -20.81 -25.89 -1.94
CA GLN A 210 -20.18 -27.20 -1.73
C GLN A 210 -20.56 -28.19 -2.83
N TYR A 211 -21.86 -28.30 -3.12
CA TYR A 211 -22.38 -29.17 -4.18
C TYR A 211 -21.84 -28.79 -5.55
N ASN A 212 -21.82 -27.49 -5.89
CA ASN A 212 -21.33 -27.01 -7.18
C ASN A 212 -19.84 -27.33 -7.37
N ILE A 213 -19.01 -27.10 -6.34
CA ILE A 213 -17.57 -27.39 -6.39
C ILE A 213 -17.32 -28.89 -6.49
N ARG A 214 -18.04 -29.71 -5.72
CA ARG A 214 -17.93 -31.16 -5.77
C ARG A 214 -18.33 -31.71 -7.15
N SER A 215 -19.48 -31.26 -7.68
CA SER A 215 -19.98 -31.67 -8.99
C SER A 215 -19.01 -31.28 -10.10
N PHE A 216 -18.47 -30.07 -10.05
CA PHE A 216 -17.41 -29.60 -10.94
C PHE A 216 -16.17 -30.51 -10.88
N ALA A 217 -15.66 -30.77 -9.68
CA ALA A 217 -14.46 -31.59 -9.51
C ALA A 217 -14.66 -33.01 -10.04
N ILE A 218 -15.82 -33.63 -9.78
CA ILE A 218 -16.15 -34.96 -10.29
C ILE A 218 -16.30 -34.94 -11.82
N GLN A 219 -17.03 -33.97 -12.37
CA GLN A 219 -17.33 -33.93 -13.80
C GLN A 219 -16.07 -33.80 -14.66
N TYR A 220 -15.14 -32.92 -14.29
CA TYR A 220 -13.99 -32.57 -15.13
C TYR A 220 -12.68 -33.28 -14.74
N PHE A 221 -12.62 -33.88 -13.54
CA PHE A 221 -11.37 -34.41 -12.97
C PHE A 221 -11.51 -35.82 -12.34
N SER A 222 -12.55 -36.61 -12.66
CA SER A 222 -12.62 -38.01 -12.20
C SER A 222 -11.77 -38.98 -13.01
N GLU A 223 -11.42 -38.64 -14.25
CA GLU A 223 -10.66 -39.53 -15.13
C GLU A 223 -9.17 -39.13 -15.19
N PRO A 224 -8.24 -40.10 -15.07
CA PRO A 224 -6.83 -39.84 -15.30
C PRO A 224 -6.57 -39.33 -16.71
N ARG A 225 -5.89 -38.19 -16.84
CA ARG A 225 -5.34 -37.73 -18.11
C ARG A 225 -3.83 -37.56 -18.05
N ILE A 226 -3.19 -37.88 -19.17
CA ILE A 226 -1.74 -37.99 -19.31
C ILE A 226 -1.15 -36.59 -19.24
N TYR A 227 -0.36 -36.34 -18.19
CA TYR A 227 0.19 -35.03 -17.86
C TYR A 227 1.09 -34.45 -18.95
N LEU A 228 0.88 -33.16 -19.24
CA LEU A 228 1.96 -32.28 -19.67
C LEU A 228 2.55 -31.62 -18.42
N ARG A 229 3.75 -32.03 -18.01
CA ARG A 229 4.51 -31.35 -16.96
C ARG A 229 4.69 -29.89 -17.37
N THR A 230 3.98 -28.99 -16.71
CA THR A 230 4.29 -27.57 -16.75
C THR A 230 5.42 -27.32 -15.75
N GLU A 231 6.60 -26.95 -16.24
CA GLU A 231 7.78 -26.64 -15.40
C GLU A 231 7.60 -25.36 -14.57
N GLN A 232 6.61 -24.54 -14.91
CA GLN A 232 6.29 -23.33 -14.16
C GLN A 232 5.37 -23.67 -12.98
N LYS A 233 5.77 -23.27 -11.78
CA LYS A 233 4.88 -23.26 -10.61
C LYS A 233 3.94 -22.05 -10.74
N PRO A 234 2.65 -22.22 -11.04
CA PRO A 234 1.69 -21.11 -11.05
C PRO A 234 1.61 -20.47 -9.65
N ASP A 235 1.32 -19.15 -9.57
CA ASP A 235 1.21 -18.43 -8.29
C ASP A 235 0.16 -19.07 -7.37
N TYR A 236 -0.90 -19.64 -7.96
CA TYR A 236 -1.97 -20.30 -7.21
C TYR A 236 -1.62 -21.72 -6.77
N GLY A 237 -0.48 -22.27 -7.19
CA GLY A 237 0.01 -23.57 -6.71
C GLY A 237 0.17 -23.64 -5.19
N LYS A 238 0.37 -22.49 -4.51
CA LYS A 238 0.40 -22.41 -3.03
C LYS A 238 -0.93 -22.77 -2.36
N HIS A 239 -2.05 -22.73 -3.10
CA HIS A 239 -3.37 -23.11 -2.60
C HIS A 239 -3.66 -24.60 -2.74
N MET A 240 -2.77 -25.37 -3.36
CA MET A 240 -2.92 -26.83 -3.39
C MET A 240 -2.85 -27.43 -1.97
N PRO A 241 -3.53 -28.56 -1.71
CA PRO A 241 -3.36 -29.32 -0.48
C PRO A 241 -1.90 -29.63 -0.18
N GLN A 242 -1.56 -29.78 1.11
CA GLN A 242 -0.23 -30.25 1.48
C GLN A 242 -0.02 -31.64 0.86
N TYR A 243 1.18 -31.88 0.32
CA TYR A 243 1.53 -33.14 -0.36
C TYR A 243 0.68 -33.48 -1.59
N TYR A 244 0.01 -32.51 -2.22
CA TYR A 244 -0.83 -32.75 -3.39
C TYR A 244 -0.14 -33.54 -4.51
N ASN A 245 1.17 -33.35 -4.71
CA ASN A 245 1.93 -34.10 -5.71
C ASN A 245 1.83 -35.62 -5.51
N LYS A 246 1.78 -36.11 -4.25
CA LYS A 246 1.63 -37.54 -3.96
C LYS A 246 0.21 -38.03 -4.23
N TYR A 247 -0.80 -37.22 -3.89
CA TYR A 247 -2.20 -37.57 -4.15
C TYR A 247 -2.49 -37.63 -5.64
N LEU A 248 -1.91 -36.72 -6.41
CA LEU A 248 -2.04 -36.69 -7.85
C LEU A 248 -1.31 -37.85 -8.55
N GLU A 249 -0.57 -38.73 -7.87
CA GLU A 249 -0.06 -39.98 -8.48
C GLU A 249 -1.16 -41.04 -8.64
N VAL A 250 -2.27 -40.89 -7.91
CA VAL A 250 -3.42 -41.80 -7.90
C VAL A 250 -4.62 -41.04 -8.48
N PRO A 251 -5.09 -41.39 -9.70
CA PRO A 251 -6.13 -40.65 -10.42
C PRO A 251 -7.43 -40.45 -9.64
N GLU A 252 -7.80 -41.43 -8.82
CA GLU A 252 -9.02 -41.41 -8.01
C GLU A 252 -9.05 -40.25 -7.00
N ASN A 253 -7.89 -39.65 -6.68
CA ASN A 253 -7.81 -38.53 -5.76
C ASN A 253 -7.99 -37.16 -6.43
N TYR A 254 -8.04 -37.08 -7.76
CA TYR A 254 -7.97 -35.80 -8.48
C TYR A 254 -9.13 -34.88 -8.12
N ALA A 255 -10.36 -35.40 -8.14
CA ALA A 255 -11.55 -34.66 -7.76
C ALA A 255 -11.43 -34.10 -6.33
N ALA A 256 -10.98 -34.91 -5.38
CA ALA A 256 -10.77 -34.49 -3.98
C ALA A 256 -9.74 -33.34 -3.87
N VAL A 257 -8.60 -33.49 -4.56
CA VAL A 257 -7.52 -32.48 -4.57
C VAL A 257 -8.00 -31.18 -5.20
N VAL A 258 -8.75 -31.25 -6.31
CA VAL A 258 -9.32 -30.09 -7.01
C VAL A 258 -10.37 -29.39 -6.14
N GLN A 259 -11.26 -30.15 -5.50
CA GLN A 259 -12.27 -29.59 -4.58
C GLN A 259 -11.58 -28.80 -3.45
N ALA A 260 -10.58 -29.40 -2.82
CA ALA A 260 -9.80 -28.76 -1.77
C ALA A 260 -9.04 -27.50 -2.26
N PHE A 261 -8.45 -27.56 -3.46
CA PHE A 261 -7.79 -26.42 -4.09
C PHE A 261 -8.75 -25.25 -4.30
N ILE A 262 -9.93 -25.51 -4.88
CA ILE A 262 -10.93 -24.46 -5.14
C ILE A 262 -11.35 -23.79 -3.83
N TRP A 263 -11.69 -24.56 -2.80
CA TRP A 263 -12.06 -24.00 -1.49
C TRP A 263 -10.97 -23.12 -0.87
N ARG A 264 -9.70 -23.50 -1.01
CA ARG A 264 -8.57 -22.70 -0.52
C ARG A 264 -8.40 -21.39 -1.30
N VAL A 265 -8.61 -21.42 -2.62
CA VAL A 265 -8.62 -20.20 -3.43
C VAL A 265 -9.78 -19.29 -3.04
N LEU A 266 -10.99 -19.82 -2.90
CA LEU A 266 -12.15 -19.02 -2.49
C LEU A 266 -11.95 -18.38 -1.12
N THR A 267 -11.39 -19.13 -0.16
CA THR A 267 -11.09 -18.61 1.18
C THR A 267 -10.05 -17.50 1.19
N ASP A 268 -8.99 -17.60 0.39
CA ASP A 268 -7.94 -16.57 0.38
C ASP A 268 -8.28 -15.37 -0.51
N LYS A 269 -8.92 -15.60 -1.67
CA LYS A 269 -9.08 -14.62 -2.75
C LYS A 269 -10.46 -13.98 -2.83
N VAL A 270 -11.49 -14.62 -2.28
CA VAL A 270 -12.89 -14.17 -2.38
C VAL A 270 -13.46 -13.77 -1.02
N PHE A 271 -13.47 -14.67 -0.05
CA PHE A 271 -14.08 -14.39 1.25
C PHE A 271 -13.31 -13.32 2.03
N ASP A 272 -14.03 -12.38 2.65
CA ASP A 272 -13.51 -11.18 3.33
C ASP A 272 -12.67 -10.26 2.42
N ARG A 273 -12.75 -10.42 1.09
CA ARG A 273 -12.06 -9.55 0.10
C ARG A 273 -12.98 -8.52 -0.55
N PHE A 274 -14.27 -8.50 -0.20
CA PHE A 274 -15.26 -7.53 -0.70
C PHE A 274 -15.32 -7.47 -2.23
N ARG A 275 -15.14 -8.61 -2.91
CA ARG A 275 -15.13 -8.67 -4.39
C ARG A 275 -16.46 -8.23 -5.00
N TRP A 276 -17.54 -8.32 -4.23
CA TRP A 276 -18.86 -7.85 -4.61
C TRP A 276 -18.96 -6.30 -4.68
N ALA A 277 -17.98 -5.56 -4.15
CA ALA A 277 -18.04 -4.10 -4.00
C ALA A 277 -17.48 -3.30 -5.21
N GLY A 278 -17.14 -3.96 -6.32
CA GLY A 278 -16.60 -3.30 -7.52
C GLY A 278 -15.33 -2.51 -7.20
N TYR A 279 -15.24 -1.26 -7.65
CA TYR A 279 -14.07 -0.40 -7.42
C TYR A 279 -13.76 -0.13 -5.94
N ALA A 280 -14.77 -0.24 -5.05
CA ALA A 280 -14.57 -0.07 -3.62
C ALA A 280 -13.87 -1.28 -2.98
N SER A 281 -13.79 -2.44 -3.66
CA SER A 281 -13.20 -3.68 -3.12
C SER A 281 -11.77 -3.43 -2.61
N ILE A 282 -10.93 -2.76 -3.41
CA ILE A 282 -9.52 -2.51 -3.09
C ILE A 282 -9.39 -1.68 -1.80
N SER A 283 -10.20 -0.62 -1.67
CA SER A 283 -10.15 0.28 -0.51
C SER A 283 -10.70 -0.41 0.74
N LEU A 284 -11.83 -1.11 0.60
CA LEU A 284 -12.45 -1.86 1.71
C LEU A 284 -11.54 -2.98 2.19
N ASN A 285 -10.96 -3.75 1.28
CA ASN A 285 -10.03 -4.82 1.63
C ASN A 285 -8.77 -4.26 2.31
N SER A 286 -8.21 -3.14 1.82
CA SER A 286 -7.05 -2.50 2.46
C SER A 286 -7.34 -2.04 3.90
N ILE A 287 -8.52 -1.45 4.14
CA ILE A 287 -8.93 -1.04 5.49
C ILE A 287 -9.18 -2.28 6.36
N TRP A 288 -9.90 -3.27 5.84
CA TRP A 288 -10.19 -4.52 6.54
C TRP A 288 -8.92 -5.28 6.93
N ASP A 289 -7.97 -5.45 6.02
CA ASP A 289 -6.68 -6.12 6.28
C ASP A 289 -5.92 -5.39 7.40
N ARG A 290 -5.87 -4.06 7.38
CA ARG A 290 -5.21 -3.27 8.43
C ARG A 290 -5.89 -3.41 9.78
N LEU A 291 -7.21 -3.32 9.83
CA LEU A 291 -7.99 -3.40 11.07
C LEU A 291 -7.95 -4.83 11.64
N SER A 292 -8.20 -5.83 10.81
CA SER A 292 -8.17 -7.24 11.20
C SER A 292 -6.79 -7.69 11.67
N HIS A 293 -5.72 -7.24 11.00
CA HIS A 293 -4.35 -7.50 11.41
C HIS A 293 -4.04 -6.89 12.78
N ARG A 294 -4.43 -5.62 13.02
CA ARG A 294 -4.28 -4.98 14.33
C ARG A 294 -5.02 -5.73 15.43
N VAL A 295 -6.27 -6.11 15.20
CA VAL A 295 -7.05 -6.89 16.18
C VAL A 295 -6.46 -8.28 16.42
N SER A 296 -5.90 -8.92 15.39
CA SER A 296 -5.32 -10.27 15.53
C SER A 296 -3.95 -10.29 16.19
N THR A 297 -3.20 -9.18 16.10
CA THR A 297 -1.84 -9.07 16.66
C THR A 297 -1.81 -8.40 18.03
N ASP A 298 -2.88 -7.69 18.41
CA ASP A 298 -2.98 -7.05 19.71
C ASP A 298 -3.33 -8.09 20.79
N PRO A 299 -2.42 -8.39 21.74
CA PRO A 299 -2.70 -9.33 22.83
C PRO A 299 -3.81 -8.83 23.78
N ARG A 300 -4.17 -7.54 23.71
CA ARG A 300 -5.25 -6.92 24.49
C ARG A 300 -6.59 -6.92 23.76
N ALA A 301 -6.67 -7.49 22.55
CA ALA A 301 -7.90 -7.54 21.78
C ALA A 301 -8.98 -8.36 22.52
N THR A 302 -9.98 -7.68 23.06
CA THR A 302 -11.14 -8.30 23.70
C THR A 302 -12.18 -8.73 22.66
N PRO A 303 -13.08 -9.68 22.97
CA PRO A 303 -14.21 -10.01 22.11
C PRO A 303 -15.03 -8.78 21.68
N ALA A 304 -15.14 -7.77 22.55
CA ALA A 304 -15.83 -6.51 22.25
C ALA A 304 -15.14 -5.69 21.15
N ILE A 305 -13.80 -5.70 21.06
CA ILE A 305 -13.07 -5.04 19.96
C ILE A 305 -13.35 -5.76 18.65
N SER A 306 -13.30 -7.09 18.66
CA SER A 306 -13.63 -7.89 17.48
C SER A 306 -15.09 -7.68 17.06
N GLN A 307 -16.03 -7.62 18.01
CA GLN A 307 -17.43 -7.31 17.74
C GLN A 307 -17.56 -5.95 17.05
N LYS A 308 -16.93 -4.89 17.59
CA LYS A 308 -16.92 -3.56 16.97
C LYS A 308 -16.38 -3.57 15.54
N LEU A 309 -15.31 -4.32 15.27
CA LEU A 309 -14.77 -4.47 13.93
C LEU A 309 -15.78 -5.12 12.97
N HIS A 310 -16.48 -6.17 13.40
CA HIS A 310 -17.50 -6.81 12.57
C HIS A 310 -18.78 -5.97 12.44
N THR A 311 -19.17 -5.20 13.45
CA THR A 311 -20.23 -4.19 13.35
C THR A 311 -19.87 -3.12 12.31
N TRP A 312 -18.62 -2.65 12.31
CA TRP A 312 -18.12 -1.75 11.27
C TRP A 312 -18.20 -2.39 9.88
N ARG A 313 -17.78 -3.66 9.72
CA ARG A 313 -17.87 -4.38 8.44
C ARG A 313 -19.31 -4.49 7.94
N ALA A 314 -20.22 -4.94 8.81
CA ALA A 314 -21.64 -5.07 8.50
C ALA A 314 -22.25 -3.75 8.06
N THR A 315 -21.98 -2.69 8.81
CA THR A 315 -22.57 -1.39 8.53
C THR A 315 -21.99 -0.74 7.27
N THR A 316 -20.67 -0.83 7.09
CA THR A 316 -20.00 -0.36 5.87
C THR A 316 -20.52 -1.12 4.66
N THR A 317 -20.76 -2.43 4.79
CA THR A 317 -21.36 -3.24 3.73
C THR A 317 -22.72 -2.70 3.33
N SER A 318 -23.62 -2.44 4.30
CA SER A 318 -24.95 -1.87 4.02
C SER A 318 -24.88 -0.52 3.31
N LEU A 319 -23.96 0.36 3.73
CA LEU A 319 -23.77 1.68 3.09
C LEU A 319 -23.27 1.56 1.66
N VAL A 320 -22.28 0.70 1.44
CA VAL A 320 -21.71 0.46 0.11
C VAL A 320 -22.79 -0.13 -0.82
N LEU A 321 -23.57 -1.10 -0.33
CA LEU A 321 -24.68 -1.67 -1.08
C LEU A 321 -25.77 -0.64 -1.43
N ALA A 322 -26.01 0.36 -0.57
CA ALA A 322 -26.92 1.46 -0.88
C ALA A 322 -26.36 2.44 -1.92
N CYS A 323 -25.04 2.50 -2.10
CA CYS A 323 -24.37 3.38 -3.04
C CYS A 323 -24.10 2.73 -4.41
N ILE A 324 -23.88 1.42 -4.46
CA ILE A 324 -23.62 0.69 -5.71
C ILE A 324 -24.87 0.75 -6.59
N LYS A 325 -24.76 1.45 -7.72
CA LYS A 325 -25.76 1.39 -8.79
C LYS A 325 -25.52 0.11 -9.61
N GLU A 326 -26.57 -0.46 -10.19
CA GLU A 326 -26.48 -1.72 -10.96
C GLU A 326 -25.45 -1.70 -12.11
N GLY A 327 -25.00 -0.51 -12.55
CA GLY A 327 -23.98 -0.32 -13.60
C GLY A 327 -22.51 -0.43 -13.17
N ASP A 328 -22.18 -0.43 -11.86
CA ASP A 328 -20.78 -0.41 -11.37
C ASP A 328 -20.09 -1.80 -11.36
N LYS A 329 -20.63 -2.79 -12.06
CA LYS A 329 -20.16 -4.19 -12.05
C LYS A 329 -18.82 -4.41 -12.78
N THR A 330 -18.35 -3.45 -13.58
CA THR A 330 -17.21 -3.63 -14.50
C THR A 330 -15.87 -3.93 -13.81
N SER A 331 -15.59 -3.32 -12.67
CA SER A 331 -14.34 -3.56 -11.92
C SER A 331 -14.29 -4.94 -11.28
N SER A 332 -15.41 -5.37 -10.69
CA SER A 332 -15.55 -6.70 -10.10
C SER A 332 -15.29 -7.81 -11.15
N LEU A 333 -15.72 -7.59 -12.40
CA LEU A 333 -15.45 -8.49 -13.52
C LEU A 333 -13.97 -8.62 -13.87
N HIS A 334 -13.14 -7.60 -13.65
CA HIS A 334 -11.71 -7.72 -13.93
C HIS A 334 -11.01 -8.60 -12.89
N GLU A 335 -11.24 -8.35 -11.60
CA GLU A 335 -10.66 -9.16 -10.52
C GLU A 335 -11.13 -10.61 -10.58
N LYS A 336 -12.42 -10.83 -10.89
CA LYS A 336 -12.97 -12.17 -11.11
C LYS A 336 -12.25 -12.89 -12.25
N ARG A 337 -12.08 -12.24 -13.41
CA ARG A 337 -11.35 -12.81 -14.56
C ARG A 337 -9.90 -13.15 -14.22
N MET A 338 -9.23 -12.33 -13.40
CA MET A 338 -7.88 -12.63 -12.92
C MET A 338 -7.86 -13.91 -12.06
N ILE A 339 -8.81 -14.06 -11.12
CA ILE A 339 -8.92 -15.27 -10.29
C ILE A 339 -9.19 -16.51 -11.16
N VAL A 340 -10.15 -16.42 -12.09
CA VAL A 340 -10.43 -17.51 -13.07
C VAL A 340 -9.18 -17.86 -13.85
N GLY A 341 -8.48 -16.87 -14.41
CA GLY A 341 -7.27 -17.08 -15.21
C GLY A 341 -6.18 -17.82 -14.44
N GLU A 342 -5.92 -17.42 -13.20
CA GLU A 342 -4.93 -18.07 -12.34
C GLU A 342 -5.34 -19.50 -11.94
N MET A 343 -6.62 -19.71 -11.61
CA MET A 343 -7.15 -21.06 -11.32
C MET A 343 -7.03 -21.97 -12.55
N LYS A 344 -7.36 -21.46 -13.74
CA LYS A 344 -7.22 -22.20 -15.00
C LYS A 344 -5.78 -22.61 -15.27
N THR A 345 -4.80 -21.74 -15.02
CA THR A 345 -3.38 -22.10 -15.21
C THR A 345 -3.00 -23.32 -14.40
N VAL A 346 -3.56 -23.47 -13.18
CA VAL A 346 -3.35 -24.66 -12.34
C VAL A 346 -4.17 -25.84 -12.87
N LEU A 347 -5.46 -25.66 -13.10
CA LEU A 347 -6.39 -26.74 -13.43
C LEU A 347 -6.19 -27.31 -14.84
N ASN A 348 -5.73 -26.52 -15.81
CA ASN A 348 -5.36 -26.97 -17.16
C ASN A 348 -4.16 -27.93 -17.16
N SER A 349 -3.38 -27.98 -16.07
CA SER A 349 -2.34 -29.01 -15.93
C SER A 349 -2.91 -30.39 -15.59
N LEU A 350 -4.20 -30.45 -15.21
CA LEU A 350 -4.90 -31.66 -14.76
C LEU A 350 -5.97 -32.13 -15.75
N THR A 351 -6.48 -31.26 -16.63
CA THR A 351 -7.50 -31.59 -17.63
C THR A 351 -7.41 -30.68 -18.86
N ASP A 352 -7.79 -31.21 -20.02
CA ASP A 352 -7.92 -30.48 -21.30
C ASP A 352 -9.36 -30.01 -21.56
N GLU A 353 -10.29 -30.26 -20.64
CA GLU A 353 -11.69 -29.89 -20.81
C GLU A 353 -11.91 -28.37 -20.66
N VAL A 354 -13.00 -27.90 -21.26
CA VAL A 354 -13.47 -26.51 -21.20
C VAL A 354 -14.50 -26.42 -20.08
N TYR A 355 -14.18 -25.69 -19.01
CA TYR A 355 -14.95 -25.63 -17.75
C TYR A 355 -15.06 -24.21 -17.19
N GLU A 356 -14.75 -23.20 -18.00
CA GLU A 356 -14.66 -21.80 -17.58
C GLU A 356 -16.00 -21.24 -17.11
N ALA A 357 -17.11 -21.63 -17.76
CA ALA A 357 -18.43 -21.12 -17.42
C ALA A 357 -18.88 -21.62 -16.03
N GLU A 358 -18.63 -22.88 -15.71
CA GLU A 358 -18.93 -23.49 -14.42
C GLU A 358 -18.05 -22.90 -13.31
N LEU A 359 -16.76 -22.66 -13.60
CA LEU A 359 -15.86 -22.01 -12.67
C LEU A 359 -16.26 -20.55 -12.41
N ASP A 360 -16.69 -19.83 -13.45
CA ASP A 360 -17.22 -18.46 -13.35
C ASP A 360 -18.50 -18.41 -12.49
N SER A 361 -19.37 -19.42 -12.63
CA SER A 361 -20.58 -19.60 -11.82
C SER A 361 -20.26 -19.91 -10.35
N ILE A 362 -19.28 -20.77 -10.07
CA ILE A 362 -18.79 -21.04 -8.70
C ILE A 362 -18.30 -19.74 -8.04
N LEU A 363 -17.55 -18.92 -8.77
CA LEU A 363 -17.06 -17.63 -8.25
C LEU A 363 -18.20 -16.64 -8.01
N ASP A 364 -19.21 -16.56 -8.89
CA ASP A 364 -20.38 -15.71 -8.63
C ASP A 364 -21.14 -16.15 -7.37
N ALA A 365 -21.32 -17.46 -7.18
CA ALA A 365 -21.95 -17.99 -5.97
C ALA A 365 -21.13 -17.63 -4.72
N ALA A 366 -19.80 -17.77 -4.77
CA ALA A 366 -18.91 -17.41 -3.66
C ALA A 366 -18.90 -15.89 -3.36
N ILE A 367 -18.87 -15.03 -4.39
CA ILE A 367 -18.91 -13.57 -4.24
C ILE A 367 -20.25 -13.12 -3.64
N ASN A 368 -21.37 -13.71 -4.08
CA ASN A 368 -22.68 -13.43 -3.50
C ASN A 368 -22.78 -13.91 -2.05
N LEU A 369 -22.20 -15.06 -1.73
CA LEU A 369 -22.13 -15.54 -0.35
C LEU A 369 -21.28 -14.61 0.53
N ASP A 370 -20.12 -14.15 0.05
CA ASP A 370 -19.27 -13.18 0.75
C ASP A 370 -20.01 -11.87 1.04
N LYS A 371 -20.83 -11.40 0.10
CA LYS A 371 -21.70 -10.23 0.29
C LYS A 371 -22.68 -10.44 1.45
N VAL A 372 -23.33 -11.60 1.50
CA VAL A 372 -24.27 -11.94 2.59
C VAL A 372 -23.52 -12.02 3.92
N ILE A 373 -22.39 -12.73 3.98
CA ILE A 373 -21.55 -12.85 5.18
C ILE A 373 -21.06 -11.48 5.67
N SER A 374 -20.63 -10.62 4.74
CA SER A 374 -20.11 -9.28 5.06
C SER A 374 -21.15 -8.37 5.70
N SER A 375 -22.44 -8.59 5.42
CA SER A 375 -23.56 -7.86 6.01
C SER A 375 -23.89 -8.26 7.45
N GLN A 376 -23.33 -9.36 7.95
CA GLN A 376 -23.61 -9.88 9.28
C GLN A 376 -22.61 -9.36 10.31
N ILE A 377 -23.10 -9.07 11.52
CA ILE A 377 -22.26 -8.72 12.68
C ILE A 377 -21.51 -9.96 13.19
N ALA A 378 -22.09 -11.15 13.05
CA ALA A 378 -21.40 -12.39 13.40
C ALA A 378 -20.09 -12.55 12.61
N LYS A 379 -19.05 -13.03 13.28
CA LYS A 379 -17.81 -13.40 12.61
C LYS A 379 -17.97 -14.79 12.00
N MET A 380 -17.73 -14.87 10.69
CA MET A 380 -17.60 -16.15 9.99
C MET A 380 -16.12 -16.40 9.75
N SER A 381 -15.71 -17.66 9.87
CA SER A 381 -14.36 -18.09 9.50
C SER A 381 -14.39 -19.50 8.92
N TRP A 382 -13.49 -19.74 7.99
CA TRP A 382 -13.32 -21.03 7.33
C TRP A 382 -12.15 -21.77 7.97
N ASP A 383 -12.39 -22.98 8.45
CA ASP A 383 -11.36 -23.77 9.12
C ASP A 383 -11.02 -25.03 8.33
N PHE A 384 -9.74 -25.12 7.96
CA PHE A 384 -9.14 -26.28 7.32
C PHE A 384 -8.33 -27.13 8.31
N GLN A 385 -8.15 -26.69 9.55
CA GLN A 385 -7.34 -27.41 10.51
C GLN A 385 -8.01 -28.72 10.91
N ARG A 386 -7.17 -29.75 11.05
CA ARG A 386 -7.60 -30.95 11.74
C ARG A 386 -7.64 -30.68 13.22
N VAL A 387 -8.85 -30.66 13.78
CA VAL A 387 -9.00 -30.78 15.23
C VAL A 387 -8.43 -32.16 15.56
N ARG A 388 -7.26 -32.17 16.19
CA ARG A 388 -6.67 -33.39 16.74
C ARG A 388 -7.42 -33.71 18.03
N ASP A 389 -8.68 -34.07 17.90
CA ASP A 389 -9.38 -34.66 19.04
C ASP A 389 -8.65 -35.95 19.39
N GLU A 390 -8.47 -36.23 20.69
CA GLU A 390 -7.68 -37.36 21.19
C GLU A 390 -8.14 -38.71 20.61
N GLU A 391 -9.42 -38.82 20.21
CA GLU A 391 -9.97 -39.99 19.50
C GLU A 391 -9.38 -40.21 18.09
N HIS A 392 -8.92 -39.16 17.40
CA HIS A 392 -8.30 -39.29 16.07
C HIS A 392 -6.86 -39.81 16.15
N VAL A 393 -6.20 -39.70 17.31
CA VAL A 393 -4.86 -40.28 17.53
C VAL A 393 -4.90 -41.81 17.39
N HIS A 394 -6.02 -42.44 17.70
CA HIS A 394 -6.19 -43.90 17.53
C HIS A 394 -6.52 -44.30 16.09
N ARG A 395 -7.14 -43.43 15.30
CA ARG A 395 -7.42 -43.71 13.87
C ARG A 395 -6.16 -43.56 12.99
N GLN A 396 -5.18 -42.76 13.44
CA GLN A 396 -3.94 -42.53 12.69
C GLN A 396 -2.98 -43.74 12.67
N VAL A 397 -3.29 -44.81 13.41
CA VAL A 397 -2.47 -46.04 13.49
C VAL A 397 -2.83 -47.04 12.38
N LEU A 398 -3.87 -46.80 11.57
CA LEU A 398 -4.47 -47.88 10.76
C LEU A 398 -4.08 -47.97 9.28
N SER A 399 -3.30 -47.06 8.68
CA SER A 399 -2.74 -47.32 7.34
C SER A 399 -1.66 -46.31 6.96
N ASP A 400 -0.43 -46.78 6.73
CA ASP A 400 0.66 -45.96 6.15
C ASP A 400 0.38 -45.50 4.70
N MET A 401 -0.72 -45.97 4.09
CA MET A 401 -1.02 -45.80 2.66
C MET A 401 -2.11 -44.75 2.36
N GLU A 402 -2.78 -44.20 3.36
CA GLU A 402 -3.93 -43.31 3.15
C GLU A 402 -3.81 -42.05 4.02
N ASP A 403 -3.93 -40.87 3.41
CA ASP A 403 -3.99 -39.59 4.13
C ASP A 403 -5.30 -38.88 3.80
N MET A 404 -5.82 -38.11 4.74
CA MET A 404 -7.08 -37.41 4.59
C MET A 404 -6.87 -36.07 3.87
N VAL A 405 -7.71 -35.71 2.92
CA VAL A 405 -7.72 -34.36 2.35
C VAL A 405 -8.99 -33.67 2.79
N VAL A 406 -8.86 -32.48 3.38
CA VAL A 406 -10.02 -31.62 3.69
C VAL A 406 -10.52 -31.04 2.38
N VAL A 407 -11.60 -31.63 1.85
CA VAL A 407 -12.19 -31.24 0.56
C VAL A 407 -13.15 -30.07 0.70
N SER A 408 -13.73 -29.86 1.89
CA SER A 408 -14.49 -28.65 2.22
C SER A 408 -14.19 -28.19 3.64
N PRO A 409 -13.90 -26.89 3.88
CA PRO A 409 -13.61 -26.39 5.21
C PRO A 409 -14.85 -26.38 6.11
N ALA A 410 -14.64 -26.41 7.42
CA ALA A 410 -15.72 -26.13 8.36
C ALA A 410 -16.07 -24.65 8.29
N MET A 411 -17.36 -24.33 8.34
CA MET A 411 -17.83 -22.96 8.52
C MET A 411 -18.07 -22.72 10.00
N ILE A 412 -17.24 -21.87 10.62
CA ILE A 412 -17.35 -21.53 12.04
C ILE A 412 -18.00 -20.16 12.16
N LYS A 413 -19.05 -20.07 12.98
CA LYS A 413 -19.72 -18.84 13.34
C LYS A 413 -19.36 -18.45 14.77
N ARG A 414 -19.13 -17.16 14.98
CA ARG A 414 -18.92 -16.56 16.30
C ARG A 414 -19.89 -15.40 16.50
N GLY A 415 -20.62 -15.44 17.61
CA GLY A 415 -21.74 -14.54 17.88
C GLY A 415 -22.99 -14.86 17.06
N ARG A 416 -24.10 -14.25 17.46
CA ARG A 416 -25.36 -14.25 16.73
C ARG A 416 -25.36 -13.15 15.66
N SER A 417 -26.32 -13.22 14.74
CA SER A 417 -26.43 -12.28 13.63
C SER A 417 -26.64 -10.83 14.08
N ASN A 418 -27.24 -10.62 15.26
CA ASN A 418 -27.42 -9.33 15.93
C ASN A 418 -26.19 -8.87 16.76
N GLY A 419 -25.13 -9.69 16.84
CA GLY A 419 -23.92 -9.39 17.60
C GLY A 419 -23.92 -9.88 19.05
N GLU A 420 -24.97 -10.51 19.56
CA GLU A 420 -24.98 -11.15 20.89
C GLU A 420 -24.05 -12.37 20.93
N ASP A 421 -23.65 -12.81 22.13
CA ASP A 421 -22.85 -14.02 22.38
C ASP A 421 -21.53 -14.07 21.56
N PHE A 422 -20.88 -12.92 21.33
CA PHE A 422 -19.70 -12.83 20.45
C PHE A 422 -18.46 -13.57 20.97
N ASP A 423 -18.47 -13.99 22.23
CA ASP A 423 -17.49 -14.88 22.84
C ASP A 423 -17.70 -16.35 22.46
N ILE A 424 -18.92 -16.76 22.14
CA ILE A 424 -19.29 -18.13 21.77
C ILE A 424 -18.97 -18.41 20.30
N LYS A 425 -18.29 -19.54 20.06
CA LYS A 425 -18.05 -20.10 18.73
C LYS A 425 -18.85 -21.40 18.57
N TYR A 426 -19.41 -21.61 17.39
CA TYR A 426 -20.06 -22.86 17.02
C TYR A 426 -19.79 -23.20 15.56
N VAL A 427 -19.79 -24.50 15.27
CA VAL A 427 -19.63 -25.02 13.91
C VAL A 427 -21.00 -24.95 13.24
N LEU A 428 -21.10 -24.12 12.20
CA LEU A 428 -22.33 -23.96 11.42
C LEU A 428 -22.44 -25.03 10.34
N MET A 429 -21.33 -25.35 9.68
CA MET A 429 -21.20 -26.44 8.73
C MET A 429 -19.97 -27.28 9.09
N PRO A 430 -20.10 -28.61 9.25
CA PRO A 430 -18.95 -29.46 9.45
C PRO A 430 -18.06 -29.46 8.21
N ARG A 431 -16.77 -29.69 8.43
CA ARG A 431 -15.82 -29.97 7.34
C ARG A 431 -16.15 -31.28 6.65
N GLU A 432 -15.80 -31.38 5.38
CA GLU A 432 -15.82 -32.62 4.62
C GLU A 432 -14.37 -33.05 4.36
N GLU A 433 -14.09 -34.32 4.62
CA GLU A 433 -12.78 -34.93 4.39
C GLU A 433 -12.94 -36.17 3.52
N GLU A 434 -12.02 -36.35 2.58
CA GLU A 434 -11.94 -37.56 1.75
C GLU A 434 -10.60 -38.26 1.99
N LEU A 435 -10.64 -39.59 1.98
CA LEU A 435 -9.47 -40.43 2.14
C LEU A 435 -8.75 -40.54 0.79
N CYS A 436 -7.55 -39.98 0.71
CA CYS A 436 -6.73 -40.04 -0.49
C CYS A 436 -5.67 -41.13 -0.37
N ARG A 437 -5.60 -41.99 -1.39
CA ARG A 437 -4.60 -43.06 -1.47
C ARG A 437 -3.24 -42.48 -1.84
N ILE A 438 -2.19 -42.97 -1.22
CA ILE A 438 -0.81 -42.65 -1.58
C ILE A 438 -0.21 -43.92 -2.21
N LYS A 439 0.55 -43.77 -3.29
CA LYS A 439 1.24 -44.88 -3.92
C LYS A 439 2.32 -45.39 -2.96
N SER A 440 2.29 -46.69 -2.61
CA SER A 440 3.40 -47.31 -1.90
C SER A 440 4.66 -47.16 -2.74
N HIS A 441 5.71 -46.62 -2.13
CA HIS A 441 7.05 -46.69 -2.70
C HIS A 441 7.59 -48.12 -2.67
#